data_AF-A0A7Y4H5V3-F1
#
_entry.id   AF-A0A7Y4H5V3-F1
#
_cell.length_a   1.000
_cell.length_b   1.000
_cell.length_c   1.000
_cell.angle_alpha   90.00
_cell.angle_beta   90.00
_cell.angle_gamma   90.00
#
_symmetry.space_group_name_H-M   'P 1'
#
loop_
_entity.id
_entity.type
_entity.pdbx_description
1 polymer ?
#
loop_
_entity_poly.entity_id
_entity_poly.type
_entity_poly.pdbx_seq_one_letter_code
_entity_poly.pdbx_strand_id
1 'polypeptide(L)'
;MSVLGIGISYGLATLFAMFSGMPIAFALGAVAVVFMAIYMPAASLDTVTQNVYEEMASITLLSIPLFILKGAAIGKSRAGQDLYSALHAWLHRVPGGLGVANVFACALFAAMAGSSPATCSAIGSAGIPEMRKRGYSGGFAAGIIAAGGTLGILLPPSITMILFAVAAEKSLGRLFLAGIGPGLLLVTLFGIYAVLRFRKEFAAAQVLYEKTGAEAAILQRDEFTMAERFTMLPRVIPFVLLLTGVMIALYGGYATPSETAGLGGLLALALIAVIYSVWRPSDLSPILKSTIRESTMLMMIIGMSLLYSYVMSYLHISQSAAESIVAMHLPRWELLTAILLMVVVLGFFLPPVSIILMTAPIILPPLRAANFDIIWFGVVMTIVMEMGLIHPPVGLNIFVIRNVAPDIPLSEVIWGTLPFVLLMMLAVLLLCFFPGISTWLPDLVMGPDGGR
;
A
#
# COMPACT_ATOMS: atom_id res chain seq x y z
N MET A 1 -20.87 4.36 -33.62
CA MET A 1 -19.73 5.18 -33.16
C MET A 1 -18.46 4.34 -33.30
N SER A 2 -17.29 4.95 -33.52
CA SER A 2 -16.02 4.18 -33.50
C SER A 2 -15.78 3.60 -32.11
N VAL A 3 -15.09 2.47 -32.01
CA VAL A 3 -14.78 1.82 -30.72
C VAL A 3 -14.01 2.78 -29.80
N LEU A 4 -13.12 3.59 -30.38
CA LEU A 4 -12.39 4.63 -29.66
C LEU A 4 -13.32 5.72 -29.10
N GLY A 5 -14.35 6.13 -29.84
CA GLY A 5 -15.36 7.08 -29.36
C GLY A 5 -16.18 6.51 -28.20
N ILE A 6 -16.57 5.24 -28.29
CA ILE A 6 -17.27 4.53 -27.21
C ILE A 6 -16.35 4.44 -25.98
N GLY A 7 -15.09 4.06 -26.15
CA GLY A 7 -14.09 3.99 -25.09
C GLY A 7 -13.86 5.32 -24.36
N ILE A 8 -13.68 6.42 -25.11
CA ILE A 8 -13.54 7.76 -24.52
C ILE A 8 -14.80 8.15 -23.76
N SER A 9 -15.99 7.91 -24.33
CA SER A 9 -17.25 8.21 -23.65
C SER A 9 -17.42 7.39 -22.37
N TYR A 10 -16.97 6.13 -22.37
CA TYR A 10 -17.04 5.23 -21.22
C TYR A 10 -16.13 5.70 -20.08
N GLY A 11 -14.88 6.05 -20.40
CA GLY A 11 -13.93 6.62 -19.45
C GLY A 11 -14.39 7.97 -18.90
N LEU A 12 -14.85 8.88 -19.76
CA LEU A 12 -15.36 10.19 -19.32
C LEU A 12 -16.62 10.08 -18.47
N ALA A 13 -17.55 9.19 -18.82
CA ALA A 13 -18.74 8.92 -18.00
C ALA A 13 -18.35 8.38 -16.62
N THR A 14 -17.34 7.51 -16.56
CA THR A 14 -16.81 6.98 -15.30
C THR A 14 -16.19 8.08 -14.45
N LEU A 15 -15.32 8.90 -15.04
CA LEU A 15 -14.71 10.04 -14.32
C LEU A 15 -15.78 11.02 -13.83
N PHE A 16 -16.76 11.35 -14.65
CA PHE A 16 -17.87 12.23 -14.26
C PHE A 16 -18.68 11.64 -13.09
N ALA A 17 -19.01 10.35 -13.16
CA ALA A 17 -19.72 9.65 -12.10
C ALA A 17 -18.90 9.65 -10.80
N MET A 18 -17.57 9.50 -10.86
CA MET A 18 -16.70 9.55 -9.68
C MET A 18 -16.57 10.97 -9.11
N PHE A 19 -16.44 11.99 -9.96
CA PHE A 19 -16.37 13.39 -9.52
C PHE A 19 -17.68 13.90 -8.90
N SER A 20 -18.81 13.23 -9.14
CA SER A 20 -20.07 13.51 -8.44
C SER A 20 -20.05 13.18 -6.95
N GLY A 21 -19.00 12.49 -6.47
CA GLY A 21 -18.88 12.02 -5.09
C GLY A 21 -19.54 10.67 -4.85
N MET A 22 -20.06 10.02 -5.89
CA MET A 22 -20.62 8.68 -5.79
C MET A 22 -19.53 7.65 -5.42
N PRO A 23 -19.81 6.67 -4.54
CA PRO A 23 -18.85 5.62 -4.23
C PRO A 23 -18.44 4.84 -5.48
N ILE A 24 -17.17 4.48 -5.56
CA ILE A 24 -16.52 3.96 -6.77
C ILE A 24 -17.22 2.72 -7.32
N ALA A 25 -17.64 1.80 -6.45
CA ALA A 25 -18.38 0.61 -6.87
C ALA A 25 -19.64 0.96 -7.67
N PHE A 26 -20.42 1.94 -7.19
CA PHE A 26 -21.64 2.37 -7.88
C PHE A 26 -21.33 3.19 -9.13
N ALA A 27 -20.23 3.95 -9.16
CA ALA A 27 -19.79 4.63 -10.37
C ALA A 27 -19.45 3.65 -11.50
N LEU A 28 -18.62 2.65 -11.21
CA LEU A 28 -18.26 1.61 -12.18
C LEU A 28 -19.48 0.79 -12.60
N GLY A 29 -20.28 0.33 -11.63
CA GLY A 29 -21.46 -0.49 -11.90
C GLY A 29 -22.54 0.25 -12.70
N ALA A 30 -22.86 1.49 -12.33
CA ALA A 30 -23.87 2.27 -13.04
C ALA A 30 -23.43 2.58 -14.48
N VAL A 31 -22.18 2.99 -14.68
CA VAL A 31 -21.67 3.27 -16.03
C VAL A 31 -21.62 1.99 -16.87
N ALA A 32 -21.20 0.86 -16.30
CA ALA A 32 -21.23 -0.43 -16.97
C ALA A 32 -22.66 -0.80 -17.42
N VAL A 33 -23.64 -0.76 -16.50
CA VAL A 33 -25.04 -1.11 -16.81
C VAL A 33 -25.67 -0.17 -17.84
N VAL A 34 -25.39 1.14 -17.76
CA VAL A 34 -25.87 2.12 -18.75
C VAL A 34 -25.30 1.81 -20.14
N PHE A 35 -24.01 1.48 -20.24
CA PHE A 35 -23.39 1.13 -21.52
C PHE A 35 -23.88 -0.22 -22.05
N MET A 36 -24.14 -1.20 -21.17
CA MET A 36 -24.81 -2.45 -21.56
C MET A 36 -26.17 -2.16 -22.16
N ALA A 37 -26.98 -1.31 -21.53
CA ALA A 37 -28.32 -0.98 -22.00
C ALA A 37 -28.33 -0.25 -23.37
N ILE A 38 -27.29 0.53 -23.66
CA ILE A 38 -27.19 1.31 -24.91
C ILE A 38 -26.55 0.50 -26.05
N TYR A 39 -25.50 -0.27 -25.76
CA TYR A 39 -24.62 -0.86 -26.78
C TYR A 39 -24.67 -2.39 -26.86
N MET A 40 -25.30 -3.08 -25.91
CA MET A 40 -25.40 -4.54 -25.87
C MET A 40 -26.86 -5.01 -26.04
N PRO A 41 -27.09 -6.28 -26.43
CA PRO A 41 -28.44 -6.84 -26.47
C PRO A 41 -29.14 -6.75 -25.11
N ALA A 42 -30.46 -6.52 -25.10
CA ALA A 42 -31.22 -6.38 -23.84
C ALA A 42 -31.07 -7.60 -22.91
N ALA A 43 -30.97 -8.80 -23.48
CA ALA A 43 -30.73 -10.04 -22.74
C ALA A 43 -29.40 -10.06 -21.97
N SER A 44 -28.42 -9.22 -22.35
CA SER A 44 -27.17 -9.09 -21.59
C SER A 44 -27.39 -8.46 -20.22
N LEU A 45 -28.44 -7.65 -20.02
CA LEU A 45 -28.76 -7.07 -18.71
C LEU A 45 -29.18 -8.15 -17.70
N ASP A 46 -29.77 -9.25 -18.16
CA ASP A 46 -30.15 -10.38 -17.30
C ASP A 46 -28.93 -11.08 -16.69
N THR A 47 -27.76 -10.94 -17.32
CA THR A 47 -26.50 -11.56 -16.85
C THR A 47 -25.75 -10.71 -15.82
N VAL A 48 -26.18 -9.47 -15.55
CA VAL A 48 -25.46 -8.55 -14.64
C VAL A 48 -25.30 -9.15 -13.25
N THR A 49 -26.38 -9.68 -12.67
CA THR A 49 -26.38 -10.31 -11.35
C THR A 49 -25.50 -11.57 -11.31
N GLN A 50 -25.55 -12.39 -12.35
CA GLN A 50 -24.74 -13.59 -12.46
C GLN A 50 -23.25 -13.25 -12.57
N ASN A 51 -22.88 -12.32 -13.44
CA ASN A 51 -21.49 -11.89 -13.63
C ASN A 51 -20.91 -11.32 -12.34
N VAL A 52 -21.65 -10.42 -11.65
CA VAL A 52 -21.18 -9.86 -10.38
C VAL A 52 -21.02 -10.97 -9.32
N TYR A 53 -21.94 -11.94 -9.27
CA TYR A 53 -21.88 -13.02 -8.29
C TYR A 53 -20.70 -13.98 -8.53
N GLU A 54 -20.54 -14.47 -9.75
CA GLU A 54 -19.48 -15.42 -10.12
C GLU A 54 -18.09 -14.83 -9.88
N GLU A 55 -17.90 -13.56 -10.23
CA GLU A 55 -16.63 -12.85 -10.05
C GLU A 55 -16.29 -12.63 -8.57
N MET A 56 -17.30 -12.39 -7.73
CA MET A 56 -17.12 -12.29 -6.28
C MET A 56 -16.90 -13.64 -5.61
N ALA A 57 -17.34 -14.74 -6.23
CA ALA A 57 -17.27 -16.11 -5.71
C ALA A 57 -15.88 -16.75 -5.92
N SER A 58 -14.81 -16.02 -5.63
CA SER A 58 -13.43 -16.48 -5.77
C SER A 58 -12.78 -16.82 -4.42
N ILE A 59 -12.16 -18.00 -4.35
CA ILE A 59 -11.42 -18.41 -3.15
C ILE A 59 -10.21 -17.52 -2.88
N THR A 60 -9.62 -16.90 -3.91
CA THR A 60 -8.52 -15.95 -3.75
C THR A 60 -9.02 -14.64 -3.14
N LEU A 61 -10.22 -14.18 -3.51
CA LEU A 61 -10.83 -12.99 -2.91
C LEU A 61 -11.20 -13.18 -1.44
N LEU A 62 -11.47 -14.42 -1.01
CA LEU A 62 -11.67 -14.75 0.42
C LEU A 62 -10.47 -14.34 1.29
N SER A 63 -9.26 -14.30 0.74
CA SER A 63 -8.07 -13.81 1.45
C SER A 63 -8.20 -12.34 1.86
N ILE A 64 -8.91 -11.51 1.09
CA ILE A 64 -8.99 -10.05 1.31
C ILE A 64 -9.68 -9.73 2.65
N PRO A 65 -10.93 -10.17 2.92
CA PRO A 65 -11.56 -9.91 4.21
C PRO A 65 -10.78 -10.47 5.41
N LEU A 66 -10.10 -11.61 5.24
CA LEU A 66 -9.35 -12.26 6.31
C LEU A 66 -8.05 -11.52 6.63
N PHE A 67 -7.35 -11.00 5.62
CA PHE A 67 -6.20 -10.11 5.83
C PHE A 67 -6.63 -8.75 6.40
N ILE A 68 -7.77 -8.20 5.98
CA ILE A 68 -8.35 -7.00 6.58
C ILE A 68 -8.67 -7.26 8.06
N LEU A 69 -9.24 -8.42 8.40
CA LEU A 69 -9.53 -8.79 9.78
C LEU A 69 -8.26 -8.82 10.63
N LYS A 70 -7.22 -9.50 10.14
CA LYS A 70 -5.89 -9.54 10.77
C LYS A 70 -5.36 -8.11 10.98
N GLY A 71 -5.41 -7.29 9.94
CA GLY A 71 -4.88 -5.93 9.97
C GLY A 71 -5.68 -4.99 10.87
N ALA A 72 -7.00 -5.12 10.91
CA ALA A 72 -7.87 -4.37 11.81
C ALA A 72 -7.66 -4.77 13.28
N ALA A 73 -7.45 -6.06 13.55
CA ALA A 73 -7.18 -6.57 14.89
C ALA A 73 -5.88 -5.97 15.46
N ILE A 74 -4.79 -6.02 14.69
CA ILE A 74 -3.50 -5.44 15.07
C ILE A 74 -3.57 -3.91 15.08
N GLY A 75 -4.18 -3.33 14.04
CA GLY A 75 -4.42 -1.91 13.79
C GLY A 75 -5.11 -1.15 14.91
N LYS A 76 -6.12 -1.76 15.53
CA LYS A 76 -6.92 -1.17 16.61
C LYS A 76 -6.39 -1.50 18.01
N SER A 77 -5.33 -2.29 18.11
CA SER A 77 -4.68 -2.63 19.37
C SER A 77 -3.52 -1.67 19.71
N ARG A 78 -2.91 -1.86 20.89
CA ARG A 78 -1.70 -1.12 21.29
C ARG A 78 -0.42 -1.64 20.62
N ALA A 79 -0.51 -2.62 19.73
CA ALA A 79 0.63 -3.24 19.05
C ALA A 79 1.54 -2.24 18.35
N GLY A 80 0.97 -1.23 17.67
CA GLY A 80 1.77 -0.21 16.98
C GLY A 80 2.65 0.60 17.94
N GLN A 81 2.14 0.90 19.13
CA GLN A 81 2.85 1.66 20.16
C GLN A 81 3.96 0.82 20.80
N ASP A 82 3.67 -0.45 21.10
CA ASP A 82 4.67 -1.39 21.62
C ASP A 82 5.80 -1.65 20.61
N LEU A 83 5.44 -1.80 19.33
CA LEU A 83 6.39 -2.01 18.23
C LEU A 83 7.35 -0.83 18.06
N TYR A 84 6.79 0.38 18.03
CA TYR A 84 7.57 1.61 17.99
C TYR A 84 8.52 1.71 19.19
N SER A 85 8.00 1.48 20.40
CA SER A 85 8.78 1.60 21.65
C SER A 85 9.94 0.60 21.70
N ALA A 86 9.71 -0.64 21.28
CA ALA A 86 10.76 -1.66 21.23
C ALA A 86 11.83 -1.33 20.19
N LEU A 87 11.43 -1.00 18.96
CA LEU A 87 12.39 -0.65 17.91
C LEU A 87 13.21 0.59 18.28
N HIS A 88 12.55 1.56 18.90
CA HIS A 88 13.22 2.74 19.40
C HIS A 88 14.29 2.41 20.46
N ALA A 89 13.96 1.59 21.46
CA ALA A 89 14.90 1.15 22.49
C ALA A 89 16.09 0.38 21.90
N TRP A 90 15.91 -0.37 20.81
CA TRP A 90 16.99 -1.09 20.15
C TRP A 90 17.85 -0.22 19.22
N LEU A 91 17.25 0.79 18.59
CA LEU A 91 17.92 1.65 17.60
C LEU A 91 18.47 2.96 18.18
N HIS A 92 18.37 3.22 19.49
CA HIS A 92 18.91 4.44 20.14
C HIS A 92 20.41 4.71 19.86
N ARG A 93 21.23 3.68 19.57
CA ARG A 93 22.65 3.86 19.22
C ARG A 93 22.89 4.37 17.80
N VAL A 94 21.90 4.28 16.92
CA VAL A 94 22.02 4.73 15.53
C VAL A 94 21.84 6.26 15.49
N PRO A 95 22.70 7.02 14.79
CA PRO A 95 22.49 8.46 14.61
C PRO A 95 21.15 8.70 13.89
N GLY A 96 20.21 9.42 14.51
CA GLY A 96 18.84 9.56 14.00
C GLY A 96 17.97 8.33 14.25
N GLY A 97 18.31 7.54 15.27
CA GLY A 97 17.67 6.27 15.62
C GLY A 97 16.15 6.37 15.80
N LEU A 98 15.61 7.53 16.17
CA LEU A 98 14.16 7.79 16.18
C LEU A 98 13.53 7.73 14.79
N GLY A 99 14.12 8.42 13.81
CA GLY A 99 13.61 8.42 12.44
C GLY A 99 13.75 7.03 11.81
N VAL A 100 14.88 6.38 12.01
CA VAL A 100 15.11 5.00 11.55
C VAL A 100 14.14 4.03 12.22
N ALA A 101 13.93 4.13 13.53
CA ALA A 101 12.96 3.32 14.25
C ALA A 101 11.54 3.51 13.73
N ASN A 102 11.14 4.73 13.36
CA ASN A 102 9.85 4.98 12.74
C ASN A 102 9.71 4.30 11.37
N VAL A 103 10.74 4.35 10.52
CA VAL A 103 10.71 3.64 9.23
C VAL A 103 10.56 2.13 9.44
N PHE A 104 11.35 1.53 10.34
CA PHE A 104 11.23 0.10 10.64
C PHE A 104 9.91 -0.27 11.31
N ALA A 105 9.40 0.57 12.22
CA ALA A 105 8.12 0.35 12.89
C ALA A 105 6.98 0.40 11.89
N CYS A 106 6.99 1.40 11.00
CA CYS A 106 6.07 1.48 9.88
C CYS A 106 6.19 0.25 8.98
N ALA A 107 7.39 -0.18 8.58
CA ALA A 107 7.58 -1.33 7.69
C ALA A 107 7.07 -2.66 8.29
N LEU A 108 7.39 -2.91 9.57
CA LEU A 108 6.98 -4.12 10.25
C LEU A 108 5.47 -4.11 10.53
N PHE A 109 4.91 -2.95 10.91
CA PHE A 109 3.47 -2.79 11.09
C PHE A 109 2.70 -2.87 9.77
N ALA A 110 3.23 -2.26 8.72
CA ALA A 110 2.76 -2.31 7.35
C ALA A 110 2.58 -3.77 6.88
N ALA A 111 3.62 -4.59 7.05
CA ALA A 111 3.59 -6.00 6.70
C ALA A 111 2.52 -6.78 7.51
N MET A 112 2.13 -6.30 8.69
CA MET A 112 1.08 -6.96 9.49
C MET A 112 -0.33 -6.46 9.15
N ALA A 113 -0.46 -5.16 8.92
CA ALA A 113 -1.73 -4.47 8.73
C ALA A 113 -2.22 -4.49 7.28
N GLY A 114 -1.31 -4.56 6.30
CA GLY A 114 -1.62 -4.53 4.86
C GLY A 114 -2.36 -3.27 4.42
N SER A 115 -2.30 -2.19 5.21
CA SER A 115 -3.07 -0.96 5.03
C SER A 115 -2.23 0.26 5.36
N SER A 116 -2.05 1.13 4.37
CA SER A 116 -1.27 2.35 4.49
C SER A 116 -1.87 3.37 5.47
N PRO A 117 -3.16 3.75 5.35
CA PRO A 117 -3.83 4.63 6.32
C PRO A 117 -3.83 4.10 7.75
N ALA A 118 -4.02 2.78 7.91
CA ALA A 118 -4.01 2.16 9.24
C ALA A 118 -2.61 2.27 9.88
N THR A 119 -1.55 2.07 9.09
CA THR A 119 -0.16 2.19 9.54
C THR A 119 0.16 3.63 9.95
N CYS A 120 -0.23 4.62 9.13
CA CYS A 120 -0.05 6.04 9.47
C CYS A 120 -0.78 6.42 10.77
N SER A 121 -2.00 5.95 10.96
CA SER A 121 -2.78 6.24 12.17
C SER A 121 -2.17 5.58 13.42
N ALA A 122 -1.80 4.30 13.32
CA ALA A 122 -1.30 3.54 14.46
C ALA A 122 0.09 4.00 14.90
N ILE A 123 1.05 4.03 13.96
CA ILE A 123 2.44 4.43 14.25
C ILE A 123 2.53 5.94 14.47
N GLY A 124 1.78 6.75 13.71
CA GLY A 124 1.77 8.20 13.86
C GLY A 124 1.35 8.67 15.24
N SER A 125 0.38 7.99 15.87
CA SER A 125 -0.14 8.36 17.19
C SER A 125 0.92 8.33 18.30
N ALA A 126 1.94 7.49 18.16
CA ALA A 126 3.07 7.40 19.10
C ALA A 126 4.34 8.06 18.55
N GLY A 127 4.62 7.89 17.25
CA GLY A 127 5.86 8.33 16.62
C GLY A 127 5.96 9.85 16.46
N ILE A 128 4.88 10.54 16.05
CA ILE A 128 4.93 12.00 15.83
C ILE A 128 5.18 12.76 17.14
N PRO A 129 4.41 12.52 18.23
CA PRO A 129 4.63 13.24 19.48
C PRO A 129 6.03 13.01 20.04
N GLU A 130 6.53 11.77 19.97
CA GLU A 130 7.84 11.41 20.50
C GLU A 130 8.99 12.04 19.69
N MET A 131 8.90 12.04 18.36
CA MET A 131 9.87 12.77 17.53
C MET A 131 9.90 14.26 17.87
N ARG A 132 8.73 14.88 18.04
CA ARG A 132 8.65 16.31 18.36
C ARG A 132 9.16 16.64 19.76
N LYS A 133 8.90 15.78 20.74
CA LYS A 133 9.48 15.90 22.08
C LYS A 133 11.01 15.96 22.05
N ARG A 134 11.64 15.30 21.05
CA ARG A 134 13.10 15.28 20.86
C ARG A 134 13.61 16.29 19.84
N GLY A 135 12.80 17.30 19.53
CA GLY A 135 13.21 18.46 18.74
C GLY A 135 13.20 18.27 17.22
N TYR A 136 12.64 17.16 16.70
CA TYR A 136 12.43 17.02 15.26
C TYR A 136 11.31 17.97 14.79
N SER A 137 11.47 18.52 13.57
CA SER A 137 10.43 19.35 12.96
C SER A 137 9.13 18.58 12.74
N GLY A 138 7.99 19.26 12.90
CA GLY A 138 6.67 18.67 12.69
C GLY A 138 6.51 18.11 11.28
N GLY A 139 6.90 18.88 10.26
CA GLY A 139 6.91 18.43 8.86
C GLY A 139 7.72 17.15 8.63
N PHE A 140 8.93 17.01 9.20
CA PHE A 140 9.71 15.80 9.02
C PHE A 140 9.10 14.59 9.73
N ALA A 141 8.62 14.76 10.98
CA ALA A 141 7.96 13.70 11.73
C ALA A 141 6.66 13.23 11.06
N ALA A 142 5.89 14.16 10.51
CA ALA A 142 4.70 13.86 9.72
C ALA A 142 5.06 13.16 8.40
N GLY A 143 6.07 13.68 7.68
CA GLY A 143 6.49 13.17 6.39
C GLY A 143 7.06 11.75 6.43
N ILE A 144 7.91 11.44 7.41
CA ILE A 144 8.53 10.11 7.53
C ILE A 144 7.50 9.03 7.89
N ILE A 145 6.46 9.36 8.67
CA ILE A 145 5.40 8.42 9.02
C ILE A 145 4.37 8.31 7.90
N ALA A 146 4.05 9.41 7.20
CA ALA A 146 3.23 9.37 6.00
C ALA A 146 3.85 8.47 4.92
N ALA A 147 5.16 8.62 4.67
CA ALA A 147 5.91 7.81 3.72
C ALA A 147 6.12 6.37 4.23
N GLY A 148 6.49 6.18 5.50
CA GLY A 148 6.63 4.84 6.08
C GLY A 148 5.33 4.05 6.03
N GLY A 149 4.18 4.72 6.19
CA GLY A 149 2.88 4.08 6.08
C GLY A 149 2.57 3.53 4.69
N THR A 150 3.10 4.15 3.62
CA THR A 150 2.86 3.64 2.26
C THR A 150 3.40 2.23 2.08
N LEU A 151 4.50 1.87 2.75
CA LEU A 151 5.07 0.53 2.77
C LEU A 151 4.03 -0.56 3.11
N GLY A 152 2.90 -0.20 3.74
CA GLY A 152 1.74 -1.05 3.99
C GLY A 152 1.07 -1.61 2.75
N ILE A 153 1.30 -1.02 1.57
CA ILE A 153 0.77 -1.55 0.31
C ILE A 153 1.82 -2.30 -0.52
N LEU A 154 3.11 -2.16 -0.23
CA LEU A 154 4.18 -2.92 -0.89
C LEU A 154 4.64 -4.15 -0.10
N LEU A 155 4.76 -4.06 1.23
CA LEU A 155 5.24 -5.17 2.06
C LEU A 155 4.13 -6.20 2.29
N PRO A 156 4.37 -7.49 1.99
CA PRO A 156 3.33 -8.51 2.09
C PRO A 156 2.99 -8.92 3.54
N PRO A 157 1.74 -9.38 3.80
CA PRO A 157 0.57 -9.41 2.89
C PRO A 157 0.00 -8.02 2.55
N SER A 158 -0.26 -7.77 1.26
CA SER A 158 -0.79 -6.50 0.75
C SER A 158 -2.09 -6.71 -0.03
N ILE A 159 -3.13 -5.94 0.33
CA ILE A 159 -4.44 -5.96 -0.35
C ILE A 159 -4.29 -5.50 -1.80
N THR A 160 -3.49 -4.46 -2.04
CA THR A 160 -3.22 -3.90 -3.37
C THR A 160 -2.58 -4.94 -4.29
N MET A 161 -1.62 -5.71 -3.77
CA MET A 161 -1.00 -6.80 -4.51
C MET A 161 -1.97 -7.95 -4.78
N ILE A 162 -2.86 -8.31 -3.85
CA ILE A 162 -3.89 -9.32 -4.09
C ILE A 162 -4.76 -8.94 -5.30
N LEU A 163 -5.19 -7.69 -5.34
CA LEU A 163 -6.03 -7.18 -6.42
C LEU A 163 -5.31 -7.14 -7.76
N PHE A 164 -4.03 -6.73 -7.76
CA PHE A 164 -3.23 -6.77 -8.97
C PHE A 164 -3.03 -8.21 -9.46
N ALA A 165 -2.76 -9.16 -8.55
CA ALA A 165 -2.60 -10.57 -8.91
C ALA A 165 -3.89 -11.16 -9.53
N VAL A 166 -5.06 -10.81 -8.99
CA VAL A 166 -6.36 -11.19 -9.55
C VAL A 166 -6.57 -10.55 -10.92
N ALA A 167 -6.39 -9.23 -11.04
CA ALA A 167 -6.60 -8.50 -12.30
C ALA A 167 -5.61 -8.90 -13.41
N ALA A 168 -4.38 -9.27 -13.03
CA ALA A 168 -3.34 -9.70 -13.95
C ALA A 168 -3.32 -11.21 -14.21
N GLU A 169 -4.17 -11.98 -13.52
CA GLU A 169 -4.21 -13.45 -13.54
C GLU A 169 -2.82 -14.06 -13.25
N LYS A 170 -2.12 -13.51 -12.26
CA LYS A 170 -0.76 -13.92 -11.88
C LYS A 170 -0.72 -14.51 -10.47
N SER A 171 0.33 -15.27 -10.19
CA SER A 171 0.55 -15.88 -8.88
C SER A 171 0.70 -14.82 -7.79
N LEU A 172 -0.19 -14.86 -6.80
CA LEU A 172 -0.15 -13.99 -5.63
C LEU A 172 1.13 -14.17 -4.81
N GLY A 173 1.54 -15.42 -4.57
CA GLY A 173 2.75 -15.72 -3.82
C GLY A 173 4.01 -15.15 -4.48
N ARG A 174 4.08 -15.21 -5.82
CA ARG A 174 5.19 -14.63 -6.58
C ARG A 174 5.22 -13.11 -6.44
N LEU A 175 4.07 -12.46 -6.53
CA LEU A 175 3.97 -11.00 -6.40
C LEU A 175 4.36 -10.54 -4.99
N PHE A 176 3.94 -11.27 -3.95
CA PHE A 176 4.36 -11.00 -2.58
C PHE A 176 5.88 -11.12 -2.39
N LEU A 177 6.51 -12.18 -2.93
CA LEU A 177 7.98 -12.31 -2.91
C LEU A 177 8.65 -11.16 -3.68
N ALA A 178 8.07 -10.75 -4.81
CA ALA A 178 8.59 -9.66 -5.61
C ALA A 178 8.55 -8.30 -4.91
N GLY A 179 7.64 -8.11 -3.94
CA GLY A 179 7.54 -6.90 -3.13
C GLY A 179 8.61 -6.77 -2.05
N ILE A 180 9.22 -7.88 -1.60
CA ILE A 180 10.18 -7.87 -0.47
C ILE A 180 11.43 -7.06 -0.80
N GLY A 181 12.07 -7.32 -1.95
CA GLY A 181 13.29 -6.61 -2.36
C GLY A 181 13.09 -5.10 -2.49
N PRO A 182 12.08 -4.64 -3.27
CA PRO A 182 11.73 -3.23 -3.40
C PRO A 182 11.28 -2.59 -2.07
N GLY A 183 10.59 -3.34 -1.20
CA GLY A 183 10.24 -2.89 0.14
C GLY A 183 11.47 -2.63 1.02
N LEU A 184 12.43 -3.56 1.02
CA LEU A 184 13.71 -3.38 1.72
C LEU A 184 14.53 -2.22 1.14
N LEU A 185 14.48 -2.02 -0.18
CA LEU A 185 15.08 -0.86 -0.85
C LEU A 185 14.48 0.45 -0.32
N LEU A 186 13.16 0.59 -0.28
CA LEU A 186 12.51 1.79 0.24
C LEU A 186 12.77 2.02 1.73
N VAL A 187 12.71 0.97 2.56
CA VAL A 187 13.09 1.04 3.98
C VAL A 187 14.52 1.55 4.15
N THR A 188 15.43 1.07 3.31
CA THR A 188 16.84 1.50 3.33
C THR A 188 16.99 2.95 2.89
N LEU A 189 16.34 3.36 1.79
CA LEU A 189 16.38 4.74 1.30
C LEU A 189 15.80 5.72 2.31
N PHE A 190 14.65 5.41 2.92
CA PHE A 190 14.01 6.24 3.93
C PHE A 190 14.85 6.30 5.21
N GLY A 191 15.45 5.18 5.62
CA GLY A 191 16.36 5.12 6.74
C GLY A 191 17.62 5.96 6.53
N ILE A 192 18.27 5.84 5.36
CA ILE A 192 19.43 6.66 4.99
C ILE A 192 19.07 8.14 5.01
N TYR A 193 17.95 8.53 4.40
CA TYR A 193 17.49 9.91 4.42
C TYR A 193 17.24 10.42 5.85
N ALA A 194 16.64 9.60 6.72
CA ALA A 194 16.43 9.96 8.13
C ALA A 194 17.75 10.21 8.87
N VAL A 195 18.76 9.35 8.67
CA VAL A 195 20.11 9.54 9.25
C VAL A 195 20.77 10.81 8.71
N LEU A 196 20.70 11.06 7.41
CA LEU A 196 21.30 12.23 6.77
C LEU A 196 20.64 13.53 7.25
N ARG A 197 19.30 13.53 7.36
CA ARG A 197 18.54 14.66 7.88
C ARG A 197 18.87 14.94 9.33
N PHE A 198 18.90 13.89 10.17
CA PHE A 198 19.30 14.01 11.56
C PHE A 198 20.71 14.57 11.71
N ARG A 199 21.70 14.06 10.96
CA ARG A 199 23.09 14.57 11.04
C ARG A 199 23.18 16.05 10.70
N LYS A 200 22.43 16.52 9.70
CA LYS A 200 22.38 17.95 9.34
C LYS A 200 21.76 18.79 10.45
N GLU A 201 20.62 18.36 11.01
CA GLU A 201 19.94 19.08 12.08
C GLU A 201 20.73 19.06 13.39
N PHE A 202 21.36 17.93 13.72
CA PHE A 202 22.23 17.77 14.88
C PHE A 202 23.47 18.66 14.78
N ALA A 203 24.15 18.70 13.63
CA ALA A 203 25.31 19.57 13.42
C ALA A 203 24.93 21.05 13.53
N ALA A 204 23.77 21.45 12.98
CA ALA A 204 23.26 22.81 13.10
C ALA A 204 22.93 23.17 14.56
N ALA A 205 22.30 22.26 15.31
CA ALA A 205 21.99 22.44 16.72
C ALA A 205 23.25 22.51 17.58
N GLN A 206 24.29 21.72 17.26
CA GLN A 206 25.57 21.75 17.98
C GLN A 206 26.31 23.07 17.77
N VAL A 207 26.35 23.59 16.54
CA VAL A 207 26.92 24.92 16.25
C VAL A 207 26.14 26.03 16.97
N LEU A 208 24.82 25.89 17.11
CA LEU A 208 24.00 26.84 17.86
C LEU A 208 24.31 26.76 19.36
N TYR A 209 24.40 25.56 19.92
CA TYR A 209 24.79 25.33 21.32
C TYR A 209 26.16 25.93 21.64
N GLU A 210 27.15 25.73 20.77
CA GLU A 210 28.49 26.31 20.91
C GLU A 210 28.50 27.84 20.86
N LYS A 211 27.51 28.47 20.18
CA LYS A 211 27.40 29.93 20.06
C LYS A 211 26.53 30.59 21.12
N THR A 212 25.46 29.96 21.57
CA THR A 212 24.45 30.57 22.44
C THR A 212 24.21 29.83 23.75
N GLY A 213 24.78 28.63 23.93
CA GLY A 213 24.54 27.77 25.09
C GLY A 213 23.13 27.18 25.17
N ALA A 214 22.30 27.34 24.13
CA ALA A 214 20.92 26.87 24.12
C ALA A 214 20.87 25.34 23.94
N GLU A 215 20.43 24.61 24.97
CA GLU A 215 20.22 23.17 24.89
C GLU A 215 19.04 22.84 23.97
N ALA A 216 19.33 22.24 22.81
CA ALA A 216 18.32 21.67 21.95
C ALA A 216 18.00 20.24 22.40
N ALA A 217 16.71 19.88 22.47
CA ALA A 217 16.26 18.52 22.81
C ALA A 217 16.87 17.42 21.91
N ILE A 218 17.28 17.77 20.68
CA ILE A 218 17.95 16.85 19.74
C ILE A 218 19.37 16.45 20.18
N LEU A 219 19.98 17.19 21.11
CA LEU A 219 21.31 16.91 21.67
C LEU A 219 21.26 15.90 22.82
N GLN A 220 20.07 15.66 23.40
CA GLN A 220 19.90 14.67 24.48
C GLN A 220 20.03 13.25 23.92
N ARG A 221 20.84 12.42 24.60
CA ARG A 221 21.02 11.01 24.27
C ARG A 221 20.23 10.17 25.26
N ASP A 222 19.29 9.39 24.75
CA ASP A 222 18.63 8.37 25.57
C ASP A 222 19.56 7.17 25.73
N GLU A 223 19.95 6.89 26.97
CA GLU A 223 20.71 5.70 27.32
C GLU A 223 19.73 4.62 27.79
N PHE A 224 19.44 3.66 26.91
CA PHE A 224 18.70 2.47 27.30
C PHE A 224 19.66 1.39 27.80
N THR A 225 19.46 0.92 29.02
CA THR A 225 20.18 -0.24 29.57
C THR A 225 19.81 -1.52 28.81
N MET A 226 20.68 -2.53 28.80
CA MET A 226 20.36 -3.80 28.12
C MET A 226 19.11 -4.47 28.72
N ALA A 227 18.87 -4.32 30.03
CA ALA A 227 17.67 -4.83 30.68
C ALA A 227 16.38 -4.21 30.10
N GLU A 228 16.34 -2.88 29.91
CA GLU A 228 15.19 -2.17 29.34
C GLU A 228 14.92 -2.53 27.86
N ARG A 229 15.95 -2.92 27.11
CA ARG A 229 15.79 -3.38 25.73
C ARG A 229 15.11 -4.73 25.66
N PHE A 230 15.48 -5.65 26.55
CA PHE A 230 14.93 -7.00 26.59
C PHE A 230 13.53 -7.04 27.23
N THR A 231 13.16 -6.10 28.09
CA THR A 231 11.80 -6.04 28.65
C THR A 231 10.73 -5.65 27.63
N MET A 232 11.11 -4.93 26.56
CA MET A 232 10.19 -4.55 25.47
C MET A 232 9.97 -5.65 24.44
N LEU A 233 10.91 -6.58 24.29
CA LEU A 233 10.88 -7.67 23.28
C LEU A 233 9.68 -8.61 23.40
N PRO A 234 9.27 -9.06 24.61
CA PRO A 234 8.14 -9.98 24.78
C PRO A 234 6.82 -9.48 24.21
N ARG A 235 6.65 -8.15 24.06
CA ARG A 235 5.44 -7.57 23.46
C ARG A 235 5.48 -7.56 21.94
N VAL A 236 6.66 -7.60 21.32
CA VAL A 236 6.85 -7.52 19.86
C VAL A 236 7.07 -8.88 19.22
N ILE A 237 7.78 -9.78 19.90
CA ILE A 237 8.06 -11.13 19.41
C ILE A 237 6.80 -11.86 18.91
N PRO A 238 5.64 -11.82 19.61
CA PRO A 238 4.46 -12.55 19.16
C PRO A 238 3.93 -12.06 17.80
N PHE A 239 4.05 -10.75 17.53
CA PHE A 239 3.67 -10.14 16.25
C PHE A 239 4.64 -10.49 15.12
N VAL A 240 5.94 -10.48 15.41
CA VAL A 240 6.98 -10.91 14.46
C VAL A 240 6.80 -12.38 14.12
N LEU A 241 6.56 -13.24 15.12
CA LEU A 241 6.29 -14.67 14.93
C LEU A 241 5.03 -14.92 14.11
N LEU A 242 3.96 -14.14 14.34
CA LEU A 242 2.75 -14.22 13.52
C LEU A 242 3.06 -13.87 12.06
N LEU A 243 3.81 -12.79 11.81
CA LEU A 243 4.18 -12.38 10.47
C LEU A 243 5.08 -13.43 9.79
N THR A 244 6.16 -13.85 10.42
CA THR A 244 7.09 -14.81 9.85
C THR A 244 6.44 -16.17 9.67
N GLY A 245 5.61 -16.63 10.60
CA GLY A 245 4.87 -17.88 10.49
C GLY A 245 3.92 -17.89 9.29
N VAL A 246 3.17 -16.80 9.08
CA VAL A 246 2.32 -16.61 7.90
C VAL A 246 3.16 -16.62 6.61
N MET A 247 4.30 -15.94 6.58
CA MET A 247 5.19 -15.93 5.41
C MET A 247 5.81 -17.29 5.11
N ILE A 248 6.27 -18.02 6.13
CA ILE A 248 6.84 -19.36 5.98
C ILE A 248 5.77 -20.34 5.48
N ALA A 249 4.55 -20.30 6.04
CA ALA A 249 3.46 -21.16 5.60
C ALA A 249 3.10 -20.91 4.12
N LEU A 250 3.06 -19.64 3.72
CA LEU A 250 2.74 -19.23 2.35
C LEU A 250 3.83 -19.60 1.34
N TYR A 251 5.09 -19.26 1.63
CA TYR A 251 6.20 -19.45 0.69
C TYR A 251 6.78 -20.87 0.72
N GLY A 252 6.67 -21.56 1.86
CA GLY A 252 7.01 -22.97 1.96
C GLY A 252 5.99 -23.90 1.28
N GLY A 253 4.89 -23.36 0.75
CA GLY A 253 3.83 -24.14 0.10
C GLY A 253 3.01 -25.00 1.07
N TYR A 254 3.12 -24.75 2.37
CA TYR A 254 2.38 -25.49 3.41
C TYR A 254 0.90 -25.10 3.46
N ALA A 255 0.57 -23.87 3.09
CA ALA A 255 -0.79 -23.34 3.08
C ALA A 255 -1.01 -22.38 1.91
N THR A 256 -2.22 -22.36 1.38
CA THR A 256 -2.66 -21.39 0.38
C THR A 256 -2.75 -19.98 0.97
N PRO A 257 -2.78 -18.91 0.14
CA PRO A 257 -2.98 -17.55 0.62
C PRO A 257 -4.22 -17.39 1.50
N SER A 258 -5.33 -18.04 1.14
CA SER A 258 -6.60 -17.93 1.86
C SER A 258 -6.58 -18.66 3.20
N GLU A 259 -5.96 -19.83 3.28
CA GLU A 259 -5.73 -20.56 4.53
C GLU A 259 -4.81 -19.77 5.47
N THR A 260 -3.73 -19.21 4.91
CA THR A 260 -2.76 -18.39 5.64
C THR A 260 -3.42 -17.11 6.16
N ALA A 261 -4.29 -16.48 5.36
CA ALA A 261 -5.06 -15.32 5.77
C ALA A 261 -6.04 -15.66 6.91
N GLY A 262 -6.75 -16.78 6.80
CA GLY A 262 -7.69 -17.25 7.82
C GLY A 262 -7.02 -17.58 9.15
N LEU A 263 -5.98 -18.43 9.12
CA LEU A 263 -5.17 -18.74 10.30
C LEU A 263 -4.51 -17.48 10.86
N GLY A 264 -3.96 -16.62 10.00
CA GLY A 264 -3.36 -15.35 10.42
C GLY A 264 -4.34 -14.41 11.10
N GLY A 265 -5.58 -14.33 10.63
CA GLY A 265 -6.66 -13.54 11.26
C GLY A 265 -7.09 -14.09 12.61
N LEU A 266 -7.31 -15.41 12.70
CA LEU A 266 -7.66 -16.08 13.96
C LEU A 266 -6.55 -15.95 15.00
N LEU A 267 -5.30 -16.19 14.60
CA LEU A 267 -4.14 -16.05 15.47
C LEU A 267 -3.94 -14.60 15.90
N ALA A 268 -4.16 -13.62 15.02
CA ALA A 268 -4.10 -12.20 15.39
C ALA A 268 -5.14 -11.85 16.46
N LEU A 269 -6.39 -12.33 16.31
CA LEU A 269 -7.44 -12.14 17.31
C LEU A 269 -7.06 -12.80 18.65
N ALA A 270 -6.56 -14.03 18.62
CA ALA A 270 -6.10 -14.72 19.82
C ALA A 270 -4.93 -13.97 20.49
N LEU A 271 -3.98 -13.47 19.71
CA LEU A 271 -2.83 -12.71 20.17
C LEU A 271 -3.25 -11.44 20.93
N ILE A 272 -4.15 -10.64 20.34
CA ILE A 272 -4.63 -9.41 20.97
C ILE A 272 -5.50 -9.70 22.19
N ALA A 273 -6.25 -10.81 22.18
CA ALA A 273 -7.04 -11.24 23.33
C ALA A 273 -6.12 -11.59 24.50
N VAL A 274 -5.06 -12.36 24.28
CA VAL A 274 -4.10 -12.77 25.32
C VAL A 274 -3.25 -11.59 25.82
N ILE A 275 -2.69 -10.78 24.92
CA ILE A 275 -1.73 -9.72 25.29
C ILE A 275 -2.45 -8.48 25.84
N TYR A 276 -3.57 -8.08 25.23
CA TYR A 276 -4.26 -6.84 25.56
C TYR A 276 -5.59 -7.04 26.29
N SER A 277 -5.93 -8.29 26.63
CA SER A 277 -7.18 -8.62 27.32
C SER A 277 -8.44 -8.17 26.55
N VAL A 278 -8.38 -8.20 25.22
CA VAL A 278 -9.50 -7.89 24.30
C VAL A 278 -10.42 -9.11 24.18
N TRP A 279 -11.24 -9.35 25.20
CA TRP A 279 -12.15 -10.52 25.26
C TRP A 279 -13.63 -10.13 25.14
N ARG A 280 -13.98 -8.87 25.40
CA ARG A 280 -15.37 -8.46 25.49
C ARG A 280 -15.93 -8.21 24.09
N PRO A 281 -17.22 -8.52 23.83
CA PRO A 281 -17.88 -8.15 22.58
C PRO A 281 -17.79 -6.64 22.27
N SER A 282 -17.70 -5.79 23.30
CA SER A 282 -17.47 -4.34 23.16
C SER A 282 -16.12 -4.02 22.50
N ASP A 283 -15.10 -4.82 22.76
CA ASP A 283 -13.73 -4.60 22.31
C ASP A 283 -13.50 -5.21 20.91
N LEU A 284 -14.25 -6.27 20.60
CA LEU A 284 -14.29 -6.88 19.26
C LEU A 284 -15.14 -6.09 18.26
N SER A 285 -16.18 -5.39 18.73
CA SER A 285 -17.12 -4.64 17.87
C SER A 285 -16.41 -3.63 16.95
N PRO A 286 -15.45 -2.79 17.41
CA PRO A 286 -14.69 -1.91 16.53
C PRO A 286 -13.88 -2.64 15.45
N ILE A 287 -13.26 -3.77 15.80
CA ILE A 287 -12.44 -4.57 14.87
C ILE A 287 -13.33 -5.16 13.78
N LEU A 288 -14.43 -5.82 14.17
CA LEU A 288 -15.37 -6.43 13.23
C LEU A 288 -16.07 -5.38 12.37
N LYS A 289 -16.49 -4.25 12.94
CA LYS A 289 -17.10 -3.14 12.16
C LYS A 289 -16.14 -2.55 11.14
N SER A 290 -14.85 -2.36 11.49
CA SER A 290 -13.84 -1.89 10.54
C SER A 290 -13.65 -2.92 9.43
N THR A 291 -13.55 -4.20 9.82
CA THR A 291 -13.35 -5.32 8.89
C THR A 291 -14.50 -5.44 7.90
N ILE A 292 -15.74 -5.44 8.37
CA ILE A 292 -16.95 -5.52 7.52
C ILE A 292 -17.00 -4.31 6.59
N ARG A 293 -16.75 -3.10 7.09
CA ARG A 293 -16.81 -1.88 6.28
C ARG A 293 -15.78 -1.92 5.14
N GLU A 294 -14.53 -2.20 5.45
CA GLU A 294 -13.44 -2.25 4.47
C GLU A 294 -13.63 -3.41 3.48
N SER A 295 -14.01 -4.59 3.98
CA SER A 295 -14.26 -5.76 3.15
C SER A 295 -15.44 -5.53 2.19
N THR A 296 -16.58 -5.03 2.68
CA THR A 296 -17.74 -4.74 1.84
C THR A 296 -17.42 -3.68 0.79
N MET A 297 -16.70 -2.62 1.17
CA MET A 297 -16.28 -1.58 0.22
C MET A 297 -15.43 -2.19 -0.91
N LEU A 298 -14.42 -2.99 -0.56
CA LEU A 298 -13.51 -3.59 -1.54
C LEU A 298 -14.20 -4.64 -2.39
N MET A 299 -14.96 -5.55 -1.79
CA MET A 299 -15.69 -6.61 -2.51
C MET A 299 -16.71 -6.03 -3.48
N MET A 300 -17.41 -4.96 -3.12
CA MET A 300 -18.32 -4.24 -4.02
C MET A 300 -17.57 -3.56 -5.18
N ILE A 301 -16.41 -2.95 -4.91
CA ILE A 301 -15.57 -2.36 -5.97
C ILE A 301 -15.12 -3.46 -6.93
N ILE A 302 -14.66 -4.61 -6.42
CA ILE A 302 -14.21 -5.74 -7.24
C ILE A 302 -15.34 -6.24 -8.14
N GLY A 303 -16.49 -6.60 -7.57
CA GLY A 303 -17.63 -7.12 -8.34
C GLY A 303 -18.09 -6.15 -9.44
N MET A 304 -18.22 -4.86 -9.12
CA MET A 304 -18.63 -3.85 -10.11
C MET A 304 -17.54 -3.51 -11.12
N SER A 305 -16.26 -3.61 -10.74
CA SER A 305 -15.13 -3.40 -11.65
C SER A 305 -14.93 -4.54 -12.64
N LEU A 306 -15.27 -5.76 -12.24
CA LEU A 306 -15.20 -6.92 -13.13
C LEU A 306 -16.35 -6.89 -14.13
N LEU A 307 -17.55 -6.49 -13.70
CA LEU A 307 -18.64 -6.13 -14.62
C LEU A 307 -18.21 -5.00 -15.60
N TYR A 308 -17.56 -3.96 -15.09
CA TYR A 308 -17.03 -2.86 -15.91
C TYR A 308 -16.00 -3.35 -16.93
N SER A 309 -15.11 -4.25 -16.53
CA SER A 309 -14.08 -4.86 -17.38
C SER A 309 -14.68 -5.80 -18.43
N TYR A 310 -15.72 -6.54 -18.07
CA TYR A 310 -16.50 -7.38 -18.99
C TYR A 310 -17.09 -6.53 -20.12
N VAL A 311 -17.72 -5.39 -19.79
CA VAL A 311 -18.27 -4.46 -20.80
C VAL A 311 -17.17 -3.88 -21.69
N MET A 312 -16.02 -3.50 -21.13
CA MET A 312 -14.87 -3.04 -21.95
C MET A 312 -14.41 -4.09 -22.95
N SER A 313 -14.33 -5.35 -22.52
CA SER A 313 -13.91 -6.46 -23.35
C SER A 313 -14.95 -6.77 -24.44
N TYR A 314 -16.23 -6.80 -24.07
CA TYR A 314 -17.33 -7.04 -25.01
C TYR A 314 -17.41 -5.97 -26.11
N LEU A 315 -17.21 -4.71 -25.74
CA LEU A 315 -17.21 -3.58 -26.69
C LEU A 315 -15.87 -3.42 -27.42
N HIS A 316 -14.92 -4.33 -27.21
CA HIS A 316 -13.56 -4.30 -27.78
C HIS A 316 -12.77 -3.01 -27.48
N ILE A 317 -13.11 -2.30 -26.40
CA ILE A 317 -12.47 -1.05 -25.99
C ILE A 317 -11.02 -1.32 -25.59
N SER A 318 -10.79 -2.32 -24.74
CA SER A 318 -9.46 -2.68 -24.26
C SER A 318 -8.54 -3.16 -25.39
N GLN A 319 -9.05 -3.98 -26.30
CA GLN A 319 -8.32 -4.51 -27.45
C GLN A 319 -7.97 -3.39 -28.44
N SER A 320 -8.94 -2.52 -28.77
CA SER A 320 -8.71 -1.39 -29.67
C SER A 320 -7.70 -0.38 -29.10
N ALA A 321 -7.74 -0.13 -27.80
CA ALA A 321 -6.76 0.71 -27.11
C ALA A 321 -5.35 0.10 -27.19
N ALA A 322 -5.22 -1.21 -26.94
CA ALA A 322 -3.96 -1.93 -27.05
C ALA A 322 -3.40 -1.90 -28.48
N GLU A 323 -4.24 -2.18 -29.48
CA GLU A 323 -3.86 -2.11 -30.90
C GLU A 323 -3.42 -0.70 -31.30
N SER A 324 -4.12 0.33 -30.83
CA SER A 324 -3.75 1.72 -31.09
C SER A 324 -2.37 2.06 -30.51
N ILE A 325 -2.07 1.59 -29.30
CA ILE A 325 -0.77 1.79 -28.65
C ILE A 325 0.34 1.02 -29.39
N VAL A 326 0.08 -0.22 -29.78
CA VAL A 326 1.03 -1.03 -30.55
C VAL A 326 1.29 -0.41 -31.93
N ALA A 327 0.26 0.12 -32.58
CA ALA A 327 0.37 0.81 -33.87
C ALA A 327 1.21 2.09 -33.81
N MET A 328 1.33 2.74 -32.65
CA MET A 328 2.24 3.87 -32.46
C MET A 328 3.73 3.48 -32.49
N HIS A 329 4.06 2.18 -32.47
CA HIS A 329 5.42 1.65 -32.45
C HIS A 329 6.30 2.30 -31.37
N LEU A 330 5.70 2.59 -30.21
CA LEU A 330 6.41 3.26 -29.12
C LEU A 330 7.57 2.40 -28.62
N PRO A 331 8.75 2.98 -28.38
CA PRO A 331 9.81 2.33 -27.64
C PRO A 331 9.29 1.84 -26.28
N ARG A 332 9.76 0.67 -25.84
CA ARG A 332 9.35 0.03 -24.57
C ARG A 332 9.32 1.01 -23.40
N TRP A 333 10.36 1.84 -23.26
CA TRP A 333 10.49 2.80 -22.17
C TRP A 333 9.51 3.96 -22.26
N GLU A 334 9.20 4.44 -23.47
CA GLU A 334 8.21 5.52 -23.65
C GLU A 334 6.80 5.04 -23.30
N LEU A 335 6.45 3.81 -23.70
CA LEU A 335 5.20 3.16 -23.30
C LEU A 335 5.10 3.07 -21.78
N LEU A 336 6.16 2.58 -21.13
CA LEU A 336 6.20 2.48 -19.67
C LEU A 336 6.04 3.85 -19.03
N THR A 337 6.78 4.87 -19.45
CA THR A 337 6.69 6.23 -18.90
C THR A 337 5.29 6.81 -19.05
N ALA A 338 4.64 6.64 -20.21
CA ALA A 338 3.27 7.10 -20.42
C ALA A 338 2.28 6.43 -19.46
N ILE A 339 2.39 5.11 -19.28
CA ILE A 339 1.54 4.35 -18.34
C ILE A 339 1.80 4.81 -16.89
N LEU A 340 3.06 4.94 -16.47
CA LEU A 340 3.37 5.36 -15.10
C LEU A 340 2.90 6.78 -14.83
N LEU A 341 3.05 7.72 -15.78
CA LEU A 341 2.52 9.08 -15.65
C LEU A 341 0.99 9.09 -15.55
N MET A 342 0.31 8.28 -16.36
CA MET A 342 -1.13 8.10 -16.25
C MET A 342 -1.52 7.58 -14.85
N VAL A 343 -0.82 6.58 -14.33
CA VAL A 343 -1.07 6.02 -12.99
C VAL A 343 -0.80 7.05 -11.89
N VAL A 344 0.24 7.90 -12.01
CA VAL A 344 0.49 9.02 -11.08
C VAL A 344 -0.68 9.98 -11.07
N VAL A 345 -1.15 10.39 -12.25
CA VAL A 345 -2.27 11.33 -12.39
C VAL A 345 -3.56 10.73 -11.81
N LEU A 346 -3.82 9.44 -12.02
CA LEU A 346 -4.97 8.78 -11.39
C LEU A 346 -4.78 8.62 -9.88
N GLY A 347 -3.56 8.35 -9.41
CA GLY A 347 -3.16 8.24 -8.01
C GLY A 347 -3.46 9.48 -7.17
N PHE A 348 -3.49 10.64 -7.83
CA PHE A 348 -3.86 11.91 -7.21
C PHE A 348 -5.33 12.01 -6.81
N PHE A 349 -6.22 11.26 -7.46
CA PHE A 349 -7.66 11.34 -7.24
C PHE A 349 -8.27 10.05 -6.70
N LEU A 350 -7.67 8.91 -7.03
CA LEU A 350 -8.26 7.60 -6.83
C LEU A 350 -7.42 6.74 -5.87
N PRO A 351 -8.07 5.89 -5.05
CA PRO A 351 -7.35 4.93 -4.24
C PRO A 351 -6.73 3.82 -5.12
N PRO A 352 -5.59 3.21 -4.71
CA PRO A 352 -4.85 2.23 -5.51
C PRO A 352 -5.70 1.06 -6.04
N VAL A 353 -6.63 0.58 -5.21
CA VAL A 353 -7.57 -0.50 -5.56
C VAL A 353 -8.37 -0.18 -6.81
N SER A 354 -8.89 1.04 -6.89
CA SER A 354 -9.73 1.48 -7.99
C SER A 354 -8.91 1.70 -9.26
N ILE A 355 -7.68 2.19 -9.12
CA ILE A 355 -6.77 2.36 -10.25
C ILE A 355 -6.45 1.01 -10.88
N ILE A 356 -6.04 0.02 -10.09
CA ILE A 356 -5.73 -1.32 -10.60
C ILE A 356 -6.92 -1.87 -11.36
N LEU A 357 -8.09 -1.94 -10.72
CA LEU A 357 -9.24 -2.62 -11.30
C LEU A 357 -9.80 -1.92 -12.55
N MET A 358 -9.73 -0.59 -12.60
CA MET A 358 -10.19 0.18 -13.75
C MET A 358 -9.19 0.17 -14.91
N THR A 359 -7.88 0.20 -14.62
CA THR A 359 -6.85 0.37 -15.64
C THR A 359 -6.21 -0.94 -16.10
N ALA A 360 -6.22 -1.99 -15.29
CA ALA A 360 -5.62 -3.29 -15.63
C ALA A 360 -6.07 -3.83 -17.00
N PRO A 361 -7.37 -3.83 -17.35
CA PRO A 361 -7.82 -4.31 -18.67
C PRO A 361 -7.23 -3.52 -19.84
N ILE A 362 -6.89 -2.25 -19.62
CA ILE A 362 -6.36 -1.34 -20.65
C ILE A 362 -4.83 -1.44 -20.73
N ILE A 363 -4.15 -1.49 -19.58
CA ILE A 363 -2.67 -1.40 -19.51
C ILE A 363 -1.99 -2.75 -19.71
N LEU A 364 -2.60 -3.86 -19.28
CA LEU A 364 -1.95 -5.16 -19.32
C LEU A 364 -1.74 -5.71 -20.74
N PRO A 365 -2.70 -5.61 -21.69
CA PRO A 365 -2.47 -6.10 -23.05
C PRO A 365 -1.27 -5.46 -23.77
N PRO A 366 -1.09 -4.11 -23.82
CA PRO A 366 0.06 -3.51 -24.48
C PRO A 366 1.38 -3.83 -23.74
N LEU A 367 1.36 -3.97 -22.41
CA LEU A 367 2.55 -4.38 -21.65
C LEU A 367 2.98 -5.82 -21.99
N ARG A 368 2.02 -6.74 -22.10
CA ARG A 368 2.26 -8.12 -22.54
C ARG A 368 2.81 -8.14 -23.98
N ALA A 369 2.22 -7.37 -24.89
CA ALA A 369 2.69 -7.25 -26.27
C ALA A 369 4.12 -6.68 -26.37
N ALA A 370 4.48 -5.75 -25.48
CA ALA A 370 5.83 -5.20 -25.39
C ALA A 370 6.83 -6.13 -24.68
N ASN A 371 6.39 -7.29 -24.18
CA ASN A 371 7.15 -8.28 -23.39
C ASN A 371 7.69 -7.72 -22.06
N PHE A 372 6.86 -6.95 -21.35
CA PHE A 372 7.16 -6.59 -19.97
C PHE A 372 6.81 -7.73 -19.01
N ASP A 373 7.67 -7.92 -18.01
CA ASP A 373 7.35 -8.76 -16.86
C ASP A 373 6.22 -8.10 -16.04
N ILE A 374 5.08 -8.79 -15.98
CA ILE A 374 3.87 -8.29 -15.33
C ILE A 374 3.99 -8.29 -13.80
N ILE A 375 4.78 -9.19 -13.22
CA ILE A 375 5.06 -9.20 -11.78
C ILE A 375 5.90 -7.98 -11.41
N TRP A 376 6.98 -7.73 -12.16
CA TRP A 376 7.80 -6.54 -11.99
C TRP A 376 6.98 -5.27 -12.17
N PHE A 377 6.15 -5.20 -13.21
CA PHE A 377 5.27 -4.07 -13.44
C PHE A 377 4.29 -3.87 -12.27
N GLY A 378 3.72 -4.94 -11.72
CA GLY A 378 2.86 -4.87 -10.55
C GLY A 378 3.53 -4.23 -9.34
N VAL A 379 4.81 -4.54 -9.10
CA VAL A 379 5.59 -3.89 -8.02
C VAL A 379 5.84 -2.41 -8.33
N VAL A 380 6.27 -2.08 -9.55
CA VAL A 380 6.49 -0.68 -9.96
C VAL A 380 5.20 0.13 -9.86
N MET A 381 4.09 -0.40 -10.36
CA MET A 381 2.77 0.20 -10.27
C MET A 381 2.37 0.44 -8.82
N THR A 382 2.64 -0.52 -7.92
CA THR A 382 2.37 -0.38 -6.48
C THR A 382 3.13 0.81 -5.90
N ILE A 383 4.43 0.94 -6.17
CA ILE A 383 5.25 2.07 -5.66
C ILE A 383 4.77 3.41 -6.25
N VAL A 384 4.38 3.44 -7.53
CA VAL A 384 3.85 4.66 -8.14
C VAL A 384 2.51 5.08 -7.49
N MET A 385 1.65 4.11 -7.16
CA MET A 385 0.42 4.39 -6.43
C MET A 385 0.69 4.83 -4.98
N GLU A 386 1.75 4.34 -4.33
CA GLU A 386 2.19 4.82 -3.02
C GLU A 386 2.48 6.32 -3.03
N MET A 387 3.13 6.81 -4.08
CA MET A 387 3.43 8.23 -4.22
C MET A 387 2.16 9.08 -4.23
N GLY A 388 1.07 8.60 -4.84
CA GLY A 388 -0.24 9.27 -4.85
C GLY A 388 -0.87 9.38 -3.46
N LEU A 389 -0.55 8.46 -2.53
CA LEU A 389 -1.07 8.50 -1.15
C LEU A 389 -0.41 9.57 -0.28
N ILE A 390 0.77 10.07 -0.67
CA ILE A 390 1.57 11.03 0.10
C ILE A 390 1.83 12.35 -0.63
N HIS A 391 1.18 12.56 -1.78
CA HIS A 391 1.27 13.79 -2.56
C HIS A 391 -0.12 14.40 -2.81
N PRO A 392 -0.29 15.73 -2.77
CA PRO A 392 -1.54 16.41 -3.15
C PRO A 392 -1.99 16.04 -4.57
N PRO A 393 -3.30 16.08 -4.88
CA PRO A 393 -4.42 16.74 -4.20
C PRO A 393 -5.17 15.89 -3.16
N VAL A 394 -5.25 14.55 -3.30
CA VAL A 394 -5.96 13.70 -2.32
C VAL A 394 -5.05 13.18 -1.22
N GLY A 395 -3.81 12.76 -1.50
CA GLY A 395 -2.79 12.37 -0.51
C GLY A 395 -3.35 11.77 0.79
N LEU A 396 -4.05 10.63 0.73
CA LEU A 396 -4.85 10.10 1.86
C LEU A 396 -4.06 10.00 3.17
N ASN A 397 -2.77 9.62 3.10
CA ASN A 397 -1.92 9.55 4.29
C ASN A 397 -1.66 10.93 4.90
N ILE A 398 -1.56 11.98 4.09
CA ILE A 398 -1.40 13.37 4.56
C ILE A 398 -2.59 13.74 5.46
N PHE A 399 -3.81 13.42 5.05
CA PHE A 399 -5.01 13.70 5.83
C PHE A 399 -5.14 12.82 7.07
N VAL A 400 -4.71 11.55 7.01
CA VAL A 400 -4.64 10.69 8.19
C VAL A 400 -3.66 11.27 9.22
N ILE A 401 -2.49 11.70 8.79
CA ILE A 401 -1.50 12.32 9.67
C ILE A 401 -2.00 13.64 10.25
N ARG A 402 -2.72 14.44 9.46
CA ARG A 402 -3.39 15.66 9.94
C ARG A 402 -4.42 15.37 11.04
N ASN A 403 -5.12 14.24 10.97
CA ASN A 403 -6.04 13.81 12.04
C ASN A 403 -5.30 13.35 13.31
N VAL A 404 -4.11 12.76 13.15
CA VAL A 404 -3.27 12.30 14.25
C VAL A 404 -2.58 13.48 14.96
N ALA A 405 -2.09 14.46 14.20
CA ALA A 405 -1.39 15.64 14.69
C ALA A 405 -2.02 16.93 14.11
N PRO A 406 -3.18 17.36 14.64
CA PRO A 406 -3.96 18.49 14.13
C PRO A 406 -3.27 19.84 14.32
N ASP A 407 -2.18 19.89 15.07
CA ASP A 407 -1.41 21.10 15.29
C ASP A 407 -0.32 21.33 14.22
N ILE A 408 0.05 20.31 13.43
CA ILE A 408 1.02 20.45 12.32
C ILE A 408 0.29 20.93 11.07
N PRO A 409 0.56 22.14 10.55
CA PRO A 409 -0.17 22.68 9.41
C PRO A 409 0.00 21.80 8.17
N LEU A 410 -1.05 21.72 7.35
CA LEU A 410 -1.09 20.84 6.18
C LEU A 410 0.09 21.09 5.22
N SER A 411 0.47 22.35 5.05
CA SER A 411 1.63 22.74 4.24
C SER A 411 2.93 22.09 4.73
N GLU A 412 3.17 22.04 6.04
CA GLU A 412 4.34 21.38 6.61
C GLU A 412 4.33 19.87 6.37
N VAL A 413 3.16 19.23 6.43
CA VAL A 413 3.03 17.80 6.11
C VAL A 413 3.35 17.54 4.63
N ILE A 414 2.81 18.36 3.72
CA ILE A 414 3.03 18.24 2.27
C ILE A 414 4.52 18.41 1.92
N TRP A 415 5.14 19.47 2.43
CA TRP A 415 6.57 19.71 2.19
C TRP A 415 7.45 18.66 2.90
N GLY A 416 6.97 18.10 4.00
CA GLY A 416 7.59 17.00 4.72
C GLY A 416 7.59 15.68 3.94
N THR A 417 6.57 15.39 3.15
CA THR A 417 6.49 14.15 2.34
C THR A 417 7.26 14.22 1.03
N LEU A 418 7.46 15.43 0.47
CA LEU A 418 8.09 15.61 -0.84
C LEU A 418 9.46 14.91 -1.00
N PRO A 419 10.39 14.97 -0.03
CA PRO A 419 11.66 14.24 -0.12
C PRO A 419 11.47 12.73 -0.27
N PHE A 420 10.46 12.16 0.39
CA PHE A 420 10.17 10.73 0.29
C PHE A 420 9.54 10.36 -1.05
N VAL A 421 8.72 11.24 -1.64
CA VAL A 421 8.24 11.08 -3.02
C VAL A 421 9.41 11.03 -4.00
N LEU A 422 10.42 11.90 -3.83
CA LEU A 422 11.64 11.85 -4.64
C LEU A 422 12.41 10.53 -4.46
N LEU A 423 12.49 10.00 -3.24
CA LEU A 423 13.12 8.71 -2.97
C LEU A 423 12.33 7.53 -3.57
N MET A 424 11.01 7.59 -3.60
CA MET A 424 10.18 6.60 -4.29
C MET A 424 10.38 6.66 -5.80
N MET A 425 10.48 7.87 -6.39
CA MET A 425 10.83 8.02 -7.81
C MET A 425 12.22 7.44 -8.11
N LEU A 426 13.19 7.69 -7.23
CA LEU A 426 14.52 7.08 -7.34
C LEU A 426 14.43 5.56 -7.27
N ALA A 427 13.63 5.00 -6.37
CA ALA A 427 13.42 3.56 -6.28
C ALA A 427 12.81 3.01 -7.57
N VAL A 428 11.79 3.66 -8.15
CA VAL A 428 11.22 3.27 -9.45
C VAL A 428 12.28 3.26 -10.55
N LEU A 429 13.11 4.31 -10.65
CA LEU A 429 14.20 4.37 -11.61
C LEU A 429 15.20 3.22 -11.40
N LEU A 430 15.57 2.93 -10.15
CA LEU A 430 16.44 1.79 -9.83
C LEU A 430 15.82 0.45 -10.24
N LEU A 431 14.51 0.26 -10.06
CA LEU A 431 13.81 -0.94 -10.50
C LEU A 431 13.72 -1.06 -12.02
N CYS A 432 13.70 0.06 -12.75
CA CYS A 432 13.79 0.08 -14.21
C CYS A 432 15.17 -0.38 -14.70
N PHE A 433 16.26 0.10 -14.09
CA PHE A 433 17.61 -0.31 -14.48
C PHE A 433 18.03 -1.67 -13.93
N PHE A 434 17.50 -2.06 -12.77
CA PHE A 434 17.83 -3.29 -12.06
C PHE A 434 16.56 -4.06 -11.69
N PRO A 435 15.84 -4.65 -12.67
CA PRO A 435 14.60 -5.38 -12.41
C PRO A 435 14.78 -6.60 -11.50
N GLY A 436 16.03 -7.12 -11.41
CA GLY A 436 16.41 -8.19 -10.51
C GLY A 436 16.13 -7.90 -9.03
N ILE A 437 16.01 -6.63 -8.61
CA ILE A 437 15.62 -6.29 -7.23
C ILE A 437 14.22 -6.86 -6.91
N SER A 438 13.30 -6.84 -7.89
CA SER A 438 11.96 -7.42 -7.75
C SER A 438 11.92 -8.89 -8.13
N THR A 439 12.64 -9.31 -9.19
CA THR A 439 12.44 -10.64 -9.78
C THR A 439 13.37 -11.72 -9.22
N TRP A 440 14.50 -11.36 -8.59
CA TRP A 440 15.49 -12.35 -8.14
C TRP A 440 14.97 -13.30 -7.06
N LEU A 441 14.35 -12.76 -6.01
CA LEU A 441 13.81 -13.56 -4.91
C LEU A 441 12.68 -14.51 -5.36
N PRO A 442 11.66 -14.07 -6.11
CA PRO A 442 10.65 -14.99 -6.62
C PRO A 442 11.24 -16.04 -7.56
N ASP A 443 12.20 -15.69 -8.42
CA ASP A 443 12.84 -16.64 -9.34
C ASP A 443 13.65 -17.70 -8.57
N LEU A 444 14.27 -17.33 -7.45
CA LEU A 444 15.04 -18.24 -6.60
C LEU A 444 14.15 -19.26 -5.86
N VAL A 445 13.00 -18.80 -5.33
CA VAL A 445 12.13 -19.63 -4.48
C VAL A 445 11.13 -20.45 -5.31
N MET A 446 10.59 -19.87 -6.38
CA MET A 446 9.50 -20.47 -7.17
C MET A 446 9.91 -20.84 -8.60
N GLY A 447 11.16 -20.61 -8.99
CA GLY A 447 11.64 -20.75 -10.37
C GLY A 447 11.27 -19.54 -11.26
N PRO A 448 11.77 -19.46 -12.50
CA PRO A 448 11.47 -18.36 -13.43
C PRO A 448 9.99 -18.26 -13.79
N ASP A 449 9.47 -17.06 -14.09
CA ASP A 449 8.13 -16.96 -14.68
C ASP A 449 8.11 -17.52 -16.10
N GLY A 450 7.32 -18.57 -16.33
CA GLY A 450 7.17 -19.22 -17.64
C GLY A 450 6.41 -18.37 -18.67
N GLY A 451 5.96 -17.17 -18.29
CA GLY A 451 5.31 -16.20 -19.17
C GLY A 451 6.22 -15.06 -19.64
N ARG A 452 7.54 -15.29 -19.69
CA ARG A 452 8.51 -14.40 -20.36
C ARG A 452 8.32 -14.35 -21.86
#